data_AF-A0A967UM08-F1
#
_entry.id   AF-A0A967UM08-F1
#
_cell.length_a   1.000
_cell.length_b   1.000
_cell.length_c   1.000
_cell.angle_alpha   90.00
_cell.angle_beta   90.00
_cell.angle_gamma   90.00
#
_symmetry.space_group_name_H-M   'P 1'
#
loop_
_entity.id
_entity.type
_entity.pdbx_description
1 polymer ?
#
loop_
_entity_poly.entity_id
_entity_poly.type
_entity_poly.pdbx_seq_one_letter_code
_entity_poly.pdbx_strand_id
1 'polypeptide(L)'
;MESRPEQTAAPKGVFIQTFGCQMNAYDSAKMLEQLRGQNYLQVATPREADLILVNTCAIREKSEHKVYSLLGTLGGIKQSRPEVLIGVGGCVSQQRGAEIRRRVPAVDLVFGPDNLFDLPEMMER
;
A
#
# COMPACT_ATOMS: atom_id res chain seq x y z
N MET A 1 -38.89 -7.60 -8.71
CA MET A 1 -37.99 -6.45 -8.89
C MET A 1 -36.58 -7.00 -8.74
N GLU A 2 -35.77 -6.78 -9.76
CA GLU A 2 -34.64 -7.62 -10.19
C GLU A 2 -33.64 -8.13 -9.15
N SER A 3 -33.32 -9.42 -9.31
CA SER A 3 -32.11 -10.09 -8.89
C SER A 3 -30.86 -9.34 -9.39
N ARG A 4 -29.94 -8.99 -8.49
CA ARG A 4 -28.54 -8.68 -8.85
C ARG A 4 -27.66 -9.79 -8.30
N PRO A 5 -26.88 -10.51 -9.13
CA PRO A 5 -25.86 -11.40 -8.62
C PRO A 5 -24.77 -10.51 -8.02
N GLU A 6 -24.66 -10.49 -6.70
CA GLU A 6 -23.52 -9.87 -6.04
C GLU A 6 -22.30 -10.72 -6.42
N GLN A 7 -21.52 -10.25 -7.38
CA GLN A 7 -20.31 -10.90 -7.85
C GLN A 7 -19.36 -11.00 -6.65
N THR A 8 -19.34 -12.16 -5.99
CA THR A 8 -18.36 -12.46 -4.95
C THR A 8 -17.02 -12.66 -5.66
N ALA A 9 -16.38 -11.56 -6.04
CA ALA A 9 -14.99 -11.57 -6.44
C ALA A 9 -14.19 -12.22 -5.30
N ALA A 10 -13.23 -13.09 -5.63
CA ALA A 10 -12.37 -13.69 -4.62
C ALA A 10 -11.73 -12.58 -3.76
N PRO A 11 -11.61 -12.77 -2.44
CA PRO A 11 -11.04 -11.76 -1.56
C PRO A 11 -9.61 -11.44 -2.00
N LYS A 12 -9.31 -10.16 -2.17
CA LYS A 12 -7.99 -9.69 -2.61
C LYS A 12 -7.04 -9.62 -1.41
N GLY A 13 -5.78 -10.02 -1.59
CA GLY A 13 -4.79 -9.94 -0.52
C GLY A 13 -4.26 -8.52 -0.35
N VAL A 14 -4.19 -8.01 0.89
CA VAL A 14 -3.45 -6.77 1.22
C VAL A 14 -2.33 -7.04 2.21
N PHE A 15 -1.13 -6.57 1.89
CA PHE A 15 0.02 -6.57 2.81
C PHE A 15 0.36 -5.13 3.19
N ILE A 16 0.38 -4.83 4.49
CA ILE A 16 0.72 -3.49 5.00
C ILE A 16 2.01 -3.58 5.81
N GLN A 17 3.09 -2.99 5.29
CA GLN A 17 4.33 -2.83 6.00
C GLN A 17 4.39 -1.45 6.66
N THR A 18 4.53 -1.43 7.99
CA THR A 18 4.60 -0.19 8.76
C THR A 18 6.04 0.08 9.20
N PHE A 19 6.53 1.29 8.98
CA PHE A 19 7.84 1.78 9.43
C PHE A 19 7.70 3.15 10.09
N GLY A 20 7.71 3.20 11.42
CA GLY A 20 7.55 4.47 12.11
C GLY A 20 7.20 4.32 13.57
N CYS A 21 6.40 5.26 14.08
CA CYS A 21 5.94 5.27 15.47
C CYS A 21 4.56 4.60 15.62
N GLN A 22 4.02 4.64 16.85
CA GLN A 22 2.69 4.09 17.16
C GLN A 22 1.56 4.73 16.33
N MET A 23 1.73 5.97 15.87
CA MET A 23 0.77 6.64 15.00
C MET A 23 0.64 5.92 13.65
N ASN A 24 1.76 5.51 13.04
CA ASN A 24 1.69 4.76 11.78
C ASN A 24 1.06 3.37 11.96
N ALA A 25 1.23 2.73 13.13
CA ALA A 25 0.57 1.47 13.41
C ALA A 25 -0.97 1.65 13.51
N TYR A 26 -1.41 2.74 14.13
CA TYR A 26 -2.82 3.14 14.16
C TYR A 26 -3.36 3.42 12.75
N ASP A 27 -2.64 4.22 11.97
CA ASP A 27 -2.97 4.54 10.58
C ASP A 27 -3.09 3.26 9.73
N SER A 28 -2.15 2.33 9.87
CA SER A 28 -2.15 1.05 9.16
C SER A 28 -3.32 0.15 9.56
N ALA A 29 -3.72 0.15 10.83
CA ALA A 29 -4.92 -0.56 11.26
C ALA A 29 -6.18 0.06 10.62
N LYS A 30 -6.25 1.39 10.56
CA LYS A 30 -7.37 2.11 9.92
C LYS A 30 -7.45 1.86 8.41
N MET A 31 -6.32 1.84 7.71
CA MET A 31 -6.26 1.43 6.29
C MET A 31 -6.83 0.03 6.10
N LEU A 32 -6.43 -0.91 6.95
CA LEU A 32 -6.90 -2.27 6.85
C LEU A 32 -8.41 -2.38 7.09
N GLU A 33 -8.95 -1.65 8.06
CA GLU A 33 -10.39 -1.61 8.33
C GLU A 33 -11.17 -1.10 7.11
N GLN A 34 -10.69 -0.03 6.45
CA GLN A 34 -11.30 0.51 5.23
C GLN A 34 -11.26 -0.49 4.08
N LEU A 35 -10.10 -1.11 3.85
CA LEU A 35 -9.90 -2.08 2.78
C LEU A 35 -10.72 -3.36 2.98
N ARG A 36 -10.97 -3.77 4.22
CA ARG A 36 -11.92 -4.87 4.51
C ARG A 36 -13.33 -4.58 3.98
N GLY A 37 -13.76 -3.31 3.99
CA GLY A 37 -15.01 -2.87 3.37
C GLY A 37 -15.05 -3.06 1.85
N GLN A 38 -13.89 -3.21 1.22
CA GLN A 38 -13.71 -3.47 -0.22
C GLN A 38 -13.28 -4.92 -0.52
N ASN A 39 -13.54 -5.87 0.38
CA ASN A 39 -13.20 -7.28 0.20
C ASN A 39 -11.68 -7.57 0.08
N TYR A 40 -10.85 -6.70 0.68
CA TYR A 40 -9.43 -6.97 0.88
C TYR A 40 -9.19 -7.64 2.25
N LEU A 41 -8.39 -8.70 2.26
CA LEU A 41 -7.99 -9.43 3.46
C LEU A 41 -6.50 -9.29 3.72
N GLN A 42 -6.12 -9.09 4.98
CA GLN A 42 -4.72 -9.00 5.33
C GLN A 42 -4.02 -10.33 5.08
N VAL A 43 -2.92 -10.30 4.33
CA VAL A 43 -2.04 -11.46 4.13
C VAL A 43 -0.74 -11.30 4.90
N ALA A 44 -0.10 -12.43 5.23
CA ALA A 44 1.15 -12.43 5.97
C ALA A 44 2.36 -12.11 5.10
N THR A 45 2.29 -12.36 3.79
CA THR A 45 3.41 -12.15 2.87
C THR A 45 3.04 -11.23 1.72
N PRO A 46 3.99 -10.39 1.23
CA PRO A 46 3.76 -9.54 0.07
C PRO A 46 3.57 -10.33 -1.24
N ARG A 47 3.90 -11.64 -1.26
CA ARG A 47 3.74 -12.49 -2.46
C ARG A 47 2.29 -12.93 -2.68
N GLU A 48 1.53 -13.02 -1.60
CA GLU A 48 0.10 -13.36 -1.58
C GLU A 48 -0.79 -12.11 -1.72
N ALA A 49 -0.18 -10.92 -1.73
CA ALA A 49 -0.89 -9.66 -1.78
C ALA A 49 -1.12 -9.21 -3.22
N ASP A 50 -2.34 -8.75 -3.49
CA ASP A 50 -2.69 -8.00 -4.70
C ASP A 50 -2.49 -6.49 -4.48
N LEU A 51 -2.49 -6.05 -3.21
CA LEU A 51 -2.17 -4.69 -2.79
C LEU A 51 -1.09 -4.69 -1.72
N ILE A 52 -0.01 -3.94 -1.94
CA ILE A 52 1.09 -3.80 -1.01
C ILE A 52 1.20 -2.34 -0.59
N LEU A 53 1.01 -2.05 0.70
CA LEU A 53 1.10 -0.71 1.27
C LEU A 53 2.32 -0.59 2.18
N VAL A 54 3.14 0.42 1.96
CA VAL A 54 4.27 0.75 2.83
C VAL A 54 3.99 2.08 3.52
N ASN A 55 3.57 2.04 4.78
CA ASN A 55 3.31 3.24 5.57
C ASN A 55 4.56 3.65 6.35
N THR A 56 5.13 4.83 6.07
CA THR A 56 6.34 5.29 6.74
C THR A 56 6.35 6.76 7.13
N CYS A 57 6.80 7.02 8.37
CA CYS A 57 7.14 8.37 8.84
C CYS A 57 8.66 8.63 8.84
N ALA A 58 9.46 7.70 8.31
CA ALA A 58 10.88 7.66 8.59
C ALA A 58 11.68 8.65 7.72
N ILE A 59 11.83 9.87 8.24
CA ILE A 59 12.58 11.02 7.71
C ILE A 59 14.10 10.97 7.95
N ARG A 60 14.66 9.85 8.44
CA ARG A 60 16.10 9.73 8.76
C ARG A 60 16.79 8.80 7.77
N GLU A 61 17.97 9.20 7.28
CA GLU A 61 18.80 8.50 6.28
C GLU A 61 18.89 6.98 6.50
N LYS A 62 19.13 6.52 7.74
CA LYS A 62 19.26 5.08 8.03
C LYS A 62 17.97 4.28 7.83
N SER A 63 16.81 4.91 8.01
CA SER A 63 15.51 4.25 7.83
C SER A 63 15.04 4.30 6.38
N GLU A 64 15.45 5.33 5.64
CA GLU A 64 15.17 5.47 4.21
C GLU A 64 15.78 4.33 3.38
N HIS A 65 17.03 3.93 3.67
CA HIS A 65 17.67 2.81 2.99
C HIS A 65 16.86 1.50 3.12
N LYS A 66 16.24 1.26 4.28
CA LYS A 66 15.41 0.07 4.49
C LYS A 66 14.14 0.11 3.66
N VAL A 67 13.50 1.27 3.55
CA VAL A 67 12.30 1.46 2.72
C VAL A 67 12.66 1.23 1.26
N TYR A 68 13.74 1.83 0.75
CA TYR A 68 14.16 1.62 -0.64
C TYR A 68 14.56 0.16 -0.94
N SER A 69 15.27 -0.51 -0.04
CA SER A 69 15.59 -1.94 -0.21
C SER A 69 14.33 -2.82 -0.24
N LEU A 70 13.35 -2.54 0.62
CA LEU A 70 12.07 -3.22 0.58
C LEU A 70 11.36 -2.94 -0.74
N LEU A 71 11.22 -1.68 -1.14
CA LEU A 71 10.58 -1.28 -2.38
C LEU A 71 11.23 -1.92 -3.62
N GLY A 72 12.56 -2.06 -3.63
CA GLY A 72 13.27 -2.81 -4.66
C GLY A 72 12.88 -4.29 -4.70
N THR A 73 12.78 -4.93 -3.52
CA THR A 73 12.32 -6.33 -3.39
C THR A 73 10.87 -6.48 -3.88
N LEU A 74 9.99 -5.56 -3.51
CA LEU A 74 8.59 -5.53 -3.94
C LEU A 74 8.47 -5.32 -5.45
N GLY A 75 9.32 -4.48 -6.04
CA GLY A 75 9.41 -4.33 -7.48
C GLY A 75 9.75 -5.64 -8.20
N GLY A 76 10.54 -6.52 -7.58
CA GLY A 76 10.77 -7.87 -8.10
C GLY A 76 9.51 -8.75 -8.10
N ILE A 77 8.65 -8.63 -7.09
CA ILE A 77 7.34 -9.34 -7.06
C ILE A 77 6.47 -8.86 -8.22
N LYS A 78 6.40 -7.55 -8.44
CA LYS A 78 5.61 -6.96 -9.51
C LYS A 78 6.09 -7.35 -10.92
N GLN A 79 7.37 -7.63 -11.10
CA GLN A 79 7.87 -8.18 -12.37
C GLN A 79 7.27 -9.56 -12.69
N SER A 80 7.00 -10.38 -11.66
CA SER A 80 6.32 -11.67 -11.83
C SER A 80 4.79 -11.57 -11.81
N ARG A 81 4.24 -10.58 -11.10
CA ARG A 81 2.80 -10.32 -11.01
C ARG A 81 2.52 -8.82 -11.26
N PRO A 82 2.38 -8.39 -12.54
CA PRO A 82 2.20 -6.99 -12.88
C PRO A 82 0.87 -6.40 -12.42
N GLU A 83 -0.10 -7.26 -12.07
CA GLU A 83 -1.39 -6.92 -11.46
C GLU A 83 -1.30 -6.41 -10.01
N VAL A 84 -0.15 -6.63 -9.34
CA VAL A 84 0.05 -6.20 -7.94
C VAL A 84 0.27 -4.70 -7.88
N LEU A 85 -0.52 -4.03 -7.05
CA LEU A 85 -0.41 -2.60 -6.78
C LEU A 85 0.52 -2.33 -5.60
N ILE A 86 1.48 -1.43 -5.76
CA ILE A 86 2.40 -1.01 -4.70
C ILE A 86 2.14 0.46 -4.36
N GLY A 87 1.71 0.69 -3.11
CA GLY A 87 1.45 2.01 -2.55
C GLY A 87 2.43 2.39 -1.44
N VAL A 88 2.83 3.65 -1.39
CA VAL A 88 3.66 4.21 -0.31
C VAL A 88 2.91 5.36 0.37
N GLY A 89 2.73 5.24 1.68
CA GLY A 89 1.95 6.15 2.52
C GLY A 89 2.75 6.79 3.65
N GLY A 90 2.20 7.85 4.25
CA GLY A 90 2.74 8.54 5.42
C GLY A 90 3.26 9.96 5.15
N CYS A 91 3.85 10.63 6.15
CA CYS A 91 4.29 12.02 6.00
C CYS A 91 5.41 12.19 4.95
N VAL A 92 6.20 11.13 4.73
CA VAL A 92 7.34 11.17 3.80
C VAL A 92 6.89 11.15 2.34
N SER A 93 5.80 10.43 2.03
CA SER A 93 5.27 10.34 0.66
C SER A 93 4.80 11.69 0.13
N GLN A 94 4.34 12.60 0.99
CA GLN A 94 3.95 13.96 0.57
C GLN A 94 5.16 14.81 0.18
N GLN A 95 6.30 14.65 0.86
CA GLN A 95 7.51 15.46 0.62
C GLN A 95 8.44 14.86 -0.43
N ARG A 96 8.56 13.53 -0.45
CA ARG A 96 9.54 12.77 -1.25
C ARG A 96 8.89 11.81 -2.26
N GLY A 97 7.57 11.87 -2.42
CA GLY A 97 6.84 10.96 -3.30
C GLY A 97 7.34 10.92 -4.75
N ALA A 98 7.70 12.08 -5.30
CA ALA A 98 8.26 12.17 -6.65
C ALA A 98 9.64 11.47 -6.75
N GLU A 99 10.48 11.59 -5.73
CA GLU A 99 11.78 10.90 -5.67
C GLU A 99 11.58 9.38 -5.57
N ILE A 100 10.64 8.94 -4.74
CA ILE A 100 10.31 7.52 -4.57
C ILE A 100 9.86 6.91 -5.90
N ARG A 101 8.91 7.54 -6.60
CA ARG A 101 8.45 7.05 -7.92
C ARG A 101 9.59 7.04 -8.95
N ARG A 102 10.47 8.05 -8.93
CA ARG A 102 11.61 8.13 -9.85
C ARG A 102 12.66 7.04 -9.58
N ARG A 103 12.93 6.75 -8.31
CA ARG A 103 13.91 5.72 -7.90
C ARG A 103 13.36 4.31 -8.01
N VAL A 104 12.07 4.13 -7.71
CA VAL A 104 11.37 2.86 -7.73
C VAL A 104 10.11 2.99 -8.62
N PRO A 105 10.24 2.79 -9.94
CA PRO A 105 9.12 2.90 -10.88
C PRO A 105 8.05 1.82 -10.68
N ALA A 106 8.32 0.81 -9.86
CA ALA A 106 7.33 -0.20 -9.49
C ALA A 106 6.21 0.35 -8.57
N VAL A 107 6.42 1.51 -7.93
CA VAL A 107 5.42 2.15 -7.06
C VAL A 107 4.34 2.83 -7.90
N ASP A 108 3.10 2.34 -7.78
CA ASP A 108 1.92 2.89 -8.46
C ASP A 108 1.37 4.12 -7.74
N LEU A 109 1.27 4.00 -6.42
CA LEU A 109 0.51 4.92 -5.59
C LEU A 109 1.41 5.53 -4.54
N VAL A 110 1.24 6.84 -4.35
CA VAL A 110 1.89 7.59 -3.29
C VAL A 110 0.86 8.50 -2.68
N PHE A 111 0.59 8.35 -1.39
CA PHE A 111 -0.45 9.08 -0.68
C PHE A 111 0.07 9.66 0.63
N GLY A 112 -0.42 10.83 1.01
CA GLY A 112 -0.10 11.46 2.29
C GLY A 112 -0.84 10.80 3.45
N PRO A 113 -0.53 11.19 4.71
CA PRO A 113 -1.25 10.71 5.88
C PRO A 113 -2.73 11.12 5.87
N ASP A 114 -3.08 12.27 5.29
CA ASP A 114 -4.47 12.74 5.22
C ASP A 114 -5.32 11.98 4.19
N ASN A 115 -4.69 11.35 3.19
CA ASN A 115 -5.37 10.60 2.11
C ASN A 115 -5.53 9.11 2.40
N LEU A 116 -5.33 8.69 3.65
CA LEU A 116 -5.54 7.31 4.10
C LEU A 116 -6.97 6.81 3.85
N PHE A 117 -7.95 7.71 3.84
CA PHE A 117 -9.37 7.39 3.66
C PHE A 117 -9.80 7.35 2.19
N ASP A 118 -9.08 8.03 1.30
CA ASP A 118 -9.33 8.02 -0.15
C ASP A 118 -8.62 6.87 -0.87
N LEU A 119 -7.79 6.10 -0.15
CA LEU A 119 -7.04 4.95 -0.68
C LEU A 119 -7.86 4.05 -1.61
N PRO A 120 -9.12 3.69 -1.28
CA PRO A 120 -9.93 2.86 -2.15
C PRO A 120 -10.32 3.57 -3.46
N GLU A 121 -10.73 4.84 -3.40
CA GLU A 121 -11.03 5.65 -4.59
C GLU A 121 -9.79 5.91 -5.46
N MET A 122 -8.60 5.99 -4.85
CA MET A 122 -7.33 6.13 -5.56
C MET A 122 -6.91 4.87 -6.31
N MET A 123 -7.39 3.70 -5.90
CA MET A 123 -7.11 2.42 -6.57
C MET A 123 -8.04 2.14 -7.77
N GLU A 124 -9.21 2.78 -7.81
CA GLU A 124 -10.20 2.64 -8.90
C GLU A 124 -9.93 3.55 -10.11
N ARG A 125 -8.90 4.41 -10.05
CA ARG A 125 -8.58 5.42 -11.08
C ARG A 125 -7.46 5.02 -12.03
#